data_AF-A0A3N1GIB8-F1
#
_entry.id   AF-A0A3N1GIB8-F1
#
_cell.length_a   1.000
_cell.length_b   1.000
_cell.length_c   1.000
_cell.angle_alpha   90.00
_cell.angle_beta   90.00
_cell.angle_gamma   90.00
#
_symmetry.space_group_name_H-M   'P 1'
#
loop_
_entity.id
_entity.type
_entity.pdbx_description
1 polymer ?
#
loop_
_entity_poly.entity_id
_entity_poly.type
_entity_poly.pdbx_seq_one_letter_code
_entity_poly.pdbx_strand_id
1 'polypeptide(L)'
;MAEQMARTRLLTEMARRMLAAGADADQIAIVLLRRTDSPISAIKAVADATGLGLGDAKWVICRNLAPQSREAAERLWDDLLGDLAAP
;
A
#
# COMPACT_ATOMS: atom_id res chain seq x y z
N MET A 1 -12.75 -0.66 12.45
CA MET A 1 -11.38 -0.11 12.65
C MET A 1 -10.37 -1.17 13.12
N ALA A 2 -10.66 -2.01 14.12
CA ALA A 2 -9.70 -3.00 14.64
C ALA A 2 -9.21 -4.02 13.59
N GLU A 3 -10.10 -4.52 12.72
CA GLU A 3 -9.76 -5.49 11.67
C GLU A 3 -8.81 -4.90 10.60
N GLN A 4 -9.04 -3.64 10.21
CA GLN A 4 -8.19 -2.91 9.27
C GLN A 4 -6.76 -2.75 9.81
N MET A 5 -6.62 -2.43 11.10
CA MET A 5 -5.31 -2.30 11.76
C MET A 5 -4.57 -3.65 11.85
N ALA A 6 -5.29 -4.74 12.17
CA ALA A 6 -4.72 -6.07 12.22
C ALA A 6 -4.23 -6.53 10.83
N ARG A 7 -5.01 -6.27 9.77
CA ARG A 7 -4.64 -6.56 8.39
C ARG A 7 -3.38 -5.79 7.98
N THR A 8 -3.32 -4.49 8.23
CA THR A 8 -2.11 -3.70 7.91
C THR A 8 -0.89 -4.22 8.67
N ARG A 9 -1.00 -4.56 9.96
CA ARG A 9 0.13 -5.11 10.72
C ARG A 9 0.67 -6.41 10.11
N LEU A 10 -0.21 -7.32 9.68
CA LEU A 10 0.20 -8.56 9.00
C LEU A 10 0.92 -8.28 7.67
N LEU A 11 0.40 -7.34 6.90
CA LEU A 11 1.02 -6.92 5.64
C LEU A 11 2.39 -6.27 5.87
N THR A 12 2.51 -5.40 6.88
CA THR A 12 3.79 -4.76 7.26
C THR A 12 4.83 -5.80 7.69
N GLU A 13 4.44 -6.77 8.51
CA GLU A 13 5.35 -7.84 8.96
C GLU A 13 5.84 -8.70 7.79
N MET A 14 4.96 -9.04 6.86
CA MET A 14 5.33 -9.75 5.64
C MET A 14 6.31 -8.94 4.77
N ALA A 15 6.03 -7.65 4.58
CA ALA A 15 6.91 -6.75 3.84
C ALA A 15 8.30 -6.63 4.48
N ARG A 16 8.38 -6.56 5.81
CA ARG A 16 9.65 -6.55 6.55
C ARG A 16 10.46 -7.83 6.35
N ARG A 17 9.81 -8.99 6.40
CA ARG A 17 10.48 -10.29 6.15
C ARG A 17 11.01 -10.38 4.73
N MET A 18 10.25 -9.90 3.75
CA MET A 18 10.68 -9.85 2.36
C MET A 18 11.88 -8.90 2.19
N LEU A 19 11.83 -7.71 2.78
CA LEU A 19 12.95 -6.77 2.76
C LEU A 19 14.22 -7.37 3.39
N ALA A 20 14.07 -8.05 4.54
CA ALA A 20 15.18 -8.75 5.20
C ALA A 20 15.75 -9.90 4.35
N ALA A 21 14.94 -10.51 3.48
CA ALA A 21 15.35 -11.51 2.50
C ALA A 21 15.96 -10.90 1.21
N GLY A 22 16.08 -9.57 1.14
CA GLY A 22 16.64 -8.85 0.00
C GLY A 22 15.64 -8.49 -1.10
N ALA A 23 14.33 -8.61 -0.84
CA ALA A 23 13.32 -8.19 -1.81
C ALA A 23 13.31 -6.66 -1.94
N ASP A 24 13.17 -6.18 -3.18
CA ASP A 24 12.97 -4.76 -3.45
C ASP A 24 11.52 -4.31 -3.21
N ALA A 25 11.29 -3.00 -3.28
CA ALA A 25 9.98 -2.41 -3.03
C ALA A 25 8.91 -2.86 -4.05
N ASP A 26 9.29 -3.22 -5.28
CA ASP A 26 8.35 -3.70 -6.30
C ASP A 26 7.91 -5.13 -6.04
N GLN A 27 8.85 -6.00 -5.70
CA GLN A 27 8.55 -7.37 -5.32
C GLN A 27 7.63 -7.40 -4.09
N ILE A 28 7.89 -6.55 -3.10
CA ILE A 28 7.02 -6.37 -1.93
C ILE A 28 5.63 -5.91 -2.37
N ALA A 29 5.54 -4.87 -3.20
CA ALA A 29 4.27 -4.33 -3.69
C ALA A 29 3.41 -5.37 -4.41
N ILE A 30 4.01 -6.15 -5.32
CA ILE A 30 3.33 -7.21 -6.07
C ILE A 30 2.75 -8.25 -5.12
N VAL A 31 3.52 -8.68 -4.11
CA VAL A 31 3.05 -9.68 -3.14
C VAL A 31 1.94 -9.12 -2.26
N LEU A 32 2.07 -7.88 -1.79
CA LEU A 32 1.04 -7.23 -0.98
C LEU A 32 -0.27 -7.09 -1.76
N LEU A 33 -0.22 -6.62 -3.01
CA LEU A 33 -1.39 -6.45 -3.87
C LEU A 33 -2.13 -7.77 -4.16
N ARG A 34 -1.45 -8.92 -4.10
CA ARG A 34 -2.10 -10.25 -4.21
C ARG A 34 -2.74 -10.73 -2.90
N ARG A 35 -2.47 -10.04 -1.78
CA ARG A 35 -2.88 -10.42 -0.43
C ARG A 35 -3.90 -9.47 0.17
N THR A 36 -4.21 -8.36 -0.51
CA THR A 36 -5.23 -7.40 -0.08
C THR A 36 -5.92 -6.77 -1.28
N ASP A 37 -7.24 -6.63 -1.19
CA ASP A 37 -8.04 -5.85 -2.13
C ASP A 37 -8.06 -4.36 -1.79
N SER A 38 -7.34 -3.96 -0.72
CA SER A 38 -7.20 -2.57 -0.28
C SER A 38 -5.81 -2.04 -0.63
N PRO A 39 -5.67 -1.24 -1.71
CA PRO A 39 -4.42 -0.59 -2.08
C PRO A 39 -3.87 0.31 -0.97
N ILE A 40 -4.75 0.95 -0.21
CA ILE A 40 -4.38 1.82 0.93
C ILE A 40 -3.65 1.02 2.01
N SER A 41 -4.15 -0.17 2.36
CA SER A 41 -3.46 -1.05 3.30
C SER A 41 -2.09 -1.50 2.79
N ALA A 42 -1.97 -1.75 1.48
CA ALA A 42 -0.69 -2.11 0.87
C ALA A 42 0.30 -0.93 0.90
N ILE A 43 -0.15 0.28 0.58
CA ILE A 43 0.68 1.51 0.63
C ILE A 43 1.20 1.74 2.04
N LYS A 44 0.33 1.67 3.04
CA LYS A 44 0.73 1.82 4.44
C LYS A 44 1.73 0.74 4.87
N ALA A 45 1.52 -0.51 4.45
CA ALA A 45 2.44 -1.60 4.77
C ALA A 45 3.82 -1.42 4.13
N VAL A 46 3.90 -0.95 2.89
CA VAL A 46 5.18 -0.63 2.22
C VAL A 46 5.89 0.50 2.96
N ALA A 47 5.20 1.61 3.25
CA ALA A 47 5.79 2.75 3.97
C ALA A 47 6.34 2.31 5.34
N ASP A 48 5.52 1.59 6.14
CA ASP A 48 5.90 1.14 7.49
C ASP A 48 7.02 0.08 7.51
N ALA A 49 7.22 -0.65 6.40
CA ALA A 49 8.24 -1.70 6.29
C ALA A 49 9.56 -1.23 5.70
N THR A 50 9.50 -0.33 4.70
CA THR A 50 10.68 0.16 3.95
C THR A 50 11.21 1.48 4.47
N GLY A 51 10.42 2.21 5.25
CA GLY A 51 10.76 3.58 5.68
C GLY A 51 10.55 4.64 4.59
N LEU A 52 10.03 4.26 3.42
CA LEU A 52 9.66 5.20 2.37
C LEU A 52 8.56 6.16 2.85
N GLY A 53 8.58 7.38 2.30
CA GLY A 53 7.48 8.32 2.48
C GLY A 53 6.18 7.77 1.87
N LEU A 54 5.04 8.24 2.39
CA LEU A 54 3.72 7.84 1.89
C LEU A 54 3.54 8.08 0.38
N GLY A 55 4.12 9.15 -0.16
CA GLY A 55 4.11 9.45 -1.59
C GLY A 55 4.88 8.41 -2.42
N ASP A 56 6.08 8.04 -1.99
CA ASP A 56 6.90 7.03 -2.67
C ASP A 56 6.26 5.65 -2.57
N ALA A 57 5.73 5.29 -1.39
CA ALA A 57 4.98 4.05 -1.21
C ALA A 57 3.73 3.99 -2.08
N LYS A 58 2.98 5.11 -2.21
CA LYS A 58 1.86 5.23 -3.14
C LYS A 58 2.33 4.99 -4.57
N TRP A 59 3.40 5.63 -4.99
CA TRP A 59 3.94 5.46 -6.34
C TRP A 59 4.35 4.02 -6.63
N VAL A 60 5.03 3.36 -5.69
CA VAL A 60 5.44 1.95 -5.79
C VAL A 60 4.23 1.01 -5.91
N ILE A 61 3.17 1.23 -5.12
CA ILE A 61 1.95 0.41 -5.23
C ILE A 61 1.23 0.70 -6.55
N CYS A 62 1.02 1.96 -6.91
CA CYS A 62 0.31 2.32 -8.13
C CYS A 62 1.03 1.82 -9.39
N ARG A 63 2.37 1.89 -9.44
CA ARG A 63 3.12 1.41 -10.61
C ARG A 63 2.98 -0.10 -10.83
N ASN A 64 2.71 -0.88 -9.77
CA ASN A 64 2.53 -2.34 -9.82
C ASN A 64 1.05 -2.79 -9.88
N LEU A 65 0.09 -1.87 -9.82
CA LEU A 65 -1.32 -2.19 -10.04
C LEU A 65 -1.58 -2.48 -11.53
N ALA A 66 -2.52 -3.41 -11.78
CA ALA A 66 -3.10 -3.54 -13.11
C ALA A 66 -3.72 -2.20 -13.54
N PRO A 67 -3.70 -1.84 -14.84
CA PRO A 67 -4.16 -0.52 -15.30
C PRO A 67 -5.56 -0.15 -14.82
N GLN A 68 -6.49 -1.11 -14.87
CA GLN A 68 -7.88 -0.95 -14.43
C GLN A 68 -7.99 -0.70 -12.91
N SER A 69 -7.13 -1.36 -12.13
CA SER A 69 -7.07 -1.18 -10.67
C SER A 69 -6.33 0.09 -10.26
N ARG A 70 -5.43 0.61 -11.10
CA ARG A 70 -4.75 1.89 -10.87
C ARG A 70 -5.73 3.06 -10.90
N GLU A 71 -6.57 3.15 -11.93
CA GLU A 71 -7.59 4.22 -12.01
C GLU A 71 -8.54 4.20 -10.81
N ALA A 72 -8.99 3.00 -10.40
CA ALA A 72 -9.83 2.85 -9.22
C ALA A 72 -9.10 3.27 -7.93
N ALA A 73 -7.82 2.89 -7.79
CA ALA A 73 -7.01 3.26 -6.62
C ALA A 73 -6.73 4.77 -6.57
N GLU A 74 -6.51 5.42 -7.71
CA GLU A 74 -6.32 6.88 -7.79
C GLU A 74 -7.59 7.63 -7.39
N ARG A 75 -8.76 7.24 -7.93
CA ARG A 75 -10.05 7.82 -7.52
C ARG A 75 -10.32 7.67 -6.02
N LEU A 76 -10.13 6.47 -5.47
CA LEU A 76 -10.29 6.24 -4.03
C LEU A 76 -9.35 7.12 -3.20
N TRP A 77 -8.15 7.40 -3.71
CA TRP A 77 -7.19 8.26 -3.02
C TRP A 77 -7.61 9.73 -3.07
N ASP A 78 -8.10 10.18 -4.22
CA ASP A 78 -8.59 11.54 -4.41
C ASP A 78 -9.84 11.79 -3.58
N ASP A 79 -10.76 10.83 -3.48
CA ASP A 79 -11.93 10.90 -2.60
C ASP A 79 -11.52 11.02 -1.12
N LEU A 80 -10.55 10.21 -0.68
CA LEU A 80 -10.02 10.27 0.69
C LEU A 80 -9.34 11.61 1.00
N LEU A 81 -8.58 12.16 0.06
CA LEU A 81 -7.95 13.47 0.21
C LEU A 81 -8.96 14.62 0.11
N GLY A 82 -9.99 14.47 -0.72
CA GLY A 82 -11.10 15.40 -0.86
C GLY A 82 -11.91 15.53 0.42
N ASP A 83 -12.23 14.41 1.07
CA ASP A 83 -12.89 14.40 2.39
C ASP A 83 -12.02 15.00 3.50
N LEU A 84 -10.70 14.85 3.42
CA LEU A 84 -9.74 15.47 4.37
C LEU A 84 -9.58 16.98 4.16
N ALA A 85 -9.91 17.48 2.97
CA ALA A 85 -9.86 18.90 2.61
C ALA A 85 -11.23 19.60 2.70
N ALA A 86 -12.29 18.86 3.07
CA ALA A 86 -13.60 19.43 3.34
C ALA A 86 -13.58 20.22 4.68
N PRO A 87 -14.15 21.43 4.72
CA PRO A 87 -14.09 22.34 5.88
C PRO A 87 -14.89 21.86 7.10
#